data_AF-A0A9R1PJK4-F1
#
_entry.id   AF-A0A9R1PJK4-F1
#
_cell.length_a   1.000
_cell.length_b   1.000
_cell.length_c   1.000
_cell.angle_alpha   90.00
_cell.angle_beta   90.00
_cell.angle_gamma   90.00
#
_symmetry.space_group_name_H-M   'P 1'
#
loop_
_entity.id
_entity.type
_entity.pdbx_description
1 polymer ?
#
loop_
_entity_poly.entity_id
_entity_poly.type
_entity_poly.pdbx_seq_one_letter_code
_entity_poly.pdbx_strand_id
1 'polypeptide(L)'
;MVRHLSLSSRIEIVPSVEAQAIDLQHKVAVAVPNLDELLEGTPTHIFASVWYEWRKTVNYPLHYSELVRLAALYRYGGIYLDSDIIVLKPLKSLRNSIGTVKEVSRGSSFSGAVLAFEKQSPFLLECLKEWYSTYDDTLMQWNGAELMTRVIRNHSDSDPNREHLEIQLEPSFTFYPINSTDINRYFSEPNSTAERAQHDALFSRILNYSTTFHFWNSITSSLVPESNSLVERILNHYCLHCLDVL
;
A
#
# COMPACT_ATOMS: atom_id res chain seq x y z
N MET A 1 -30.06 30.25 21.99
CA MET A 1 -30.74 28.93 22.07
C MET A 1 -30.67 28.30 20.67
N VAL A 2 -29.53 27.67 20.38
CA VAL A 2 -29.16 27.19 19.03
C VAL A 2 -29.72 25.79 18.88
N ARG A 3 -30.61 25.59 17.89
CA ARG A 3 -31.14 24.28 17.52
C ARG A 3 -30.05 23.49 16.81
N HIS A 4 -29.65 22.37 17.41
CA HIS A 4 -28.85 21.33 16.75
C HIS A 4 -29.63 20.75 15.57
N LEU A 5 -29.10 20.94 14.37
CA LEU A 5 -29.42 20.09 13.21
C LEU A 5 -28.50 18.87 13.27
N SER A 6 -29.08 17.74 13.64
CA SER A 6 -28.47 16.42 13.47
C SER A 6 -28.51 16.05 11.99
N LEU A 7 -27.39 16.21 11.29
CA LEU A 7 -27.19 15.59 9.98
C LEU A 7 -26.49 14.25 10.22
N SER A 8 -27.31 13.21 10.37
CA SER A 8 -26.87 11.83 10.20
C SER A 8 -26.62 11.61 8.71
N SER A 9 -25.39 11.78 8.24
CA SER A 9 -24.97 11.28 6.94
C SER A 9 -24.78 9.77 7.04
N ARG A 10 -25.88 9.03 6.86
CA ARG A 10 -25.78 7.64 6.40
C ARG A 10 -25.08 7.67 5.04
N ILE A 11 -24.07 6.82 4.89
CA ILE A 11 -23.50 6.48 3.59
C ILE A 11 -24.64 5.87 2.77
N GLU A 12 -25.20 6.65 1.85
CA GLU A 12 -26.08 6.13 0.81
C GLU A 12 -25.20 5.41 -0.21
N ILE A 13 -25.32 4.09 -0.27
CA ILE A 13 -24.76 3.28 -1.35
C ILE A 13 -25.56 3.64 -2.59
N VAL A 14 -24.97 4.42 -3.49
CA VAL A 14 -25.56 4.76 -4.78
C VAL A 14 -25.72 3.47 -5.60
N PRO A 15 -26.94 3.10 -6.02
CA PRO A 15 -27.18 1.88 -6.77
C PRO A 15 -26.89 2.12 -8.25
N SER A 16 -25.61 2.17 -8.63
CA SER A 16 -25.23 2.19 -10.05
C SER A 16 -23.88 1.54 -10.35
N VAL A 17 -23.43 0.62 -9.51
CA VAL A 17 -22.33 -0.30 -9.85
C VAL A 17 -22.78 -1.68 -9.43
N GLU A 18 -22.87 -2.62 -10.37
CA GLU A 18 -23.12 -4.03 -10.10
C GLU A 18 -22.01 -4.57 -9.19
N ALA A 19 -22.25 -4.54 -7.87
CA ALA A 19 -21.45 -5.25 -6.88
C ALA A 19 -21.97 -6.68 -6.83
N GLN A 20 -21.26 -7.62 -7.47
CA GLN A 20 -21.48 -9.05 -7.28
C GLN A 20 -20.36 -9.65 -6.44
N ALA A 21 -20.80 -10.40 -5.41
CA ALA A 21 -20.05 -11.12 -4.38
C ALA A 21 -19.59 -10.28 -3.17
N ILE A 22 -20.52 -10.07 -2.23
CA ILE A 22 -20.18 -10.00 -0.80
C ILE A 22 -20.02 -11.46 -0.36
N ASP A 23 -18.80 -11.89 -0.01
CA ASP A 23 -18.63 -13.14 0.74
C ASP A 23 -19.21 -12.91 2.13
N LEU A 24 -20.41 -13.44 2.41
CA LEU A 24 -21.14 -13.16 3.64
C LEU A 24 -20.41 -13.58 4.93
N GLN A 25 -19.34 -14.38 4.82
CA GLN A 25 -18.51 -14.75 5.97
C GLN A 25 -17.46 -13.68 6.33
N HIS A 26 -17.06 -12.83 5.37
CA HIS A 26 -16.04 -11.80 5.56
C HIS A 26 -16.57 -10.43 5.15
N LYS A 27 -16.27 -9.38 5.92
CA LYS A 27 -16.71 -8.00 5.61
C LYS A 27 -15.88 -7.38 4.47
N VAL A 28 -15.87 -8.03 3.30
CA VAL A 28 -15.13 -7.64 2.10
C VAL A 28 -16.11 -7.30 1.00
N ALA A 29 -15.97 -6.11 0.43
CA ALA A 29 -16.70 -5.69 -0.76
C ALA A 29 -15.73 -5.68 -1.95
N VAL A 30 -16.14 -6.29 -3.05
CA VAL A 30 -15.40 -6.24 -4.32
C VAL A 30 -16.06 -5.17 -5.20
N ALA A 31 -15.25 -4.25 -5.70
CA ALA A 31 -15.70 -3.16 -6.56
C ALA A 31 -14.72 -2.96 -7.72
N VAL A 32 -15.26 -2.64 -8.90
CA VAL A 32 -14.45 -2.24 -10.05
C VAL A 32 -14.25 -0.72 -9.99
N PRO A 33 -12.99 -0.22 -9.98
CA PRO A 33 -12.73 1.21 -9.92
C PRO A 33 -13.20 1.91 -11.20
N ASN A 34 -14.00 2.95 -11.05
CA ASN A 34 -14.37 3.87 -12.12
C ASN A 34 -13.31 4.98 -12.23
N LEU A 35 -12.46 4.92 -13.26
CA LEU A 35 -11.39 5.90 -13.44
C LEU A 35 -11.90 7.34 -13.64
N ASP A 36 -13.04 7.51 -14.30
CA ASP A 36 -13.59 8.84 -14.56
C ASP A 36 -13.99 9.52 -13.23
N GLU A 37 -14.68 8.78 -12.36
CA GLU A 37 -15.07 9.26 -11.02
C GLU A 37 -13.85 9.48 -10.10
N LEU A 38 -12.92 8.51 -10.08
CA LEU A 38 -11.76 8.56 -9.21
C LEU A 38 -10.83 9.73 -9.51
N LEU A 39 -10.67 10.04 -10.79
CA LEU A 39 -9.72 11.04 -11.27
C LEU A 39 -10.37 12.42 -11.50
N GLU A 40 -11.69 12.53 -11.37
CA GLU A 40 -12.42 13.79 -11.53
C GLU A 40 -11.81 14.90 -10.65
N GLY A 41 -11.51 16.04 -11.29
CA GLY A 41 -10.93 17.20 -10.61
C GLY A 41 -9.43 17.10 -10.33
N THR A 42 -8.78 16.03 -10.79
CA THR A 42 -7.32 15.84 -10.70
C THR A 42 -6.64 16.09 -12.05
N PRO A 43 -5.35 16.47 -12.08
CA PRO A 43 -4.58 16.57 -13.34
C PRO A 43 -4.55 15.26 -14.13
N THR A 44 -4.67 14.13 -13.43
CA THR A 44 -4.65 12.79 -14.03
C THR A 44 -5.97 12.36 -14.67
N HIS A 45 -7.03 13.18 -14.65
CA HIS A 45 -8.33 12.83 -15.26
C HIS A 45 -8.22 12.43 -16.73
N ILE A 46 -7.23 12.97 -17.46
CA ILE A 46 -6.95 12.61 -18.85
C ILE A 46 -6.74 11.09 -19.06
N PHE A 47 -6.25 10.36 -18.05
CA PHE A 47 -6.02 8.91 -18.12
C PHE A 47 -7.32 8.10 -18.24
N ALA A 48 -8.46 8.65 -17.80
CA ALA A 48 -9.77 8.06 -18.08
C ALA A 48 -10.09 8.12 -19.59
N SER A 49 -9.83 9.27 -20.22
CA SER A 49 -10.09 9.49 -21.64
C SER A 49 -9.17 8.70 -22.57
N VAL A 50 -7.90 8.51 -22.18
CA VAL A 50 -6.92 7.75 -22.98
C VAL A 50 -6.83 6.27 -22.60
N TRP A 51 -7.71 5.78 -21.72
CA TRP A 51 -7.65 4.43 -21.17
C TRP A 51 -7.51 3.33 -22.22
N TYR A 52 -8.20 3.45 -23.36
CA TYR A 52 -8.17 2.45 -24.43
C TYR A 52 -6.78 2.26 -25.06
N GLU A 53 -5.99 3.33 -25.18
CA GLU A 53 -4.60 3.22 -25.66
C GLU A 53 -3.65 2.89 -24.51
N TRP A 54 -3.86 3.52 -23.35
CA TRP A 54 -3.03 3.29 -22.17
C TRP A 54 -3.00 1.82 -21.73
N ARG A 55 -4.14 1.12 -21.82
CA ARG A 55 -4.25 -0.32 -21.49
C ARG A 55 -3.45 -1.27 -22.37
N LYS A 56 -2.86 -0.77 -23.46
CA LYS A 56 -2.01 -1.55 -24.38
C LYS A 56 -0.52 -1.45 -24.03
N THR A 57 -0.15 -0.56 -23.12
CA THR A 57 1.25 -0.39 -22.69
C THR A 57 1.73 -1.61 -21.88
N VAL A 58 3.03 -1.92 -21.97
CA VAL A 58 3.62 -3.14 -21.36
C VAL A 58 3.41 -3.16 -19.85
N ASN A 59 3.59 -2.02 -19.19
CA ASN A 59 3.51 -1.88 -17.74
C ASN A 59 2.10 -1.53 -17.24
N TYR A 60 1.07 -1.59 -18.09
CA TYR A 60 -0.28 -1.10 -17.76
C TYR A 60 -0.84 -1.66 -16.44
N PRO A 61 -0.81 -2.97 -16.13
CA PRO A 61 -1.39 -3.47 -14.88
C PRO A 61 -0.76 -2.84 -13.63
N LEU A 62 0.56 -2.68 -13.65
CA LEU A 62 1.30 -2.04 -12.57
C LEU A 62 0.93 -0.55 -12.48
N HIS A 63 1.08 0.19 -13.58
CA HIS A 63 0.82 1.63 -13.58
C HIS A 63 -0.65 1.96 -13.25
N TYR A 64 -1.59 1.14 -13.72
CA TYR A 64 -2.99 1.27 -13.37
C TYR A 64 -3.21 1.13 -11.86
N SER A 65 -2.59 0.12 -11.23
CA SER A 65 -2.70 -0.07 -9.78
C SER A 65 -2.07 1.07 -8.97
N GLU A 66 -0.96 1.65 -9.45
CA GLU A 66 -0.30 2.81 -8.84
C GLU A 66 -1.16 4.08 -8.95
N LEU A 67 -1.80 4.33 -10.10
CA LEU A 67 -2.68 5.48 -10.24
C LEU A 67 -3.96 5.34 -9.40
N VAL A 68 -4.59 4.16 -9.46
CA VAL A 68 -5.84 3.89 -8.74
C VAL A 68 -5.66 4.03 -7.23
N ARG A 69 -4.55 3.54 -6.64
CA ARG A 69 -4.32 3.67 -5.19
C ARG A 69 -4.17 5.13 -4.76
N LEU A 70 -3.45 5.94 -5.54
CA LEU A 70 -3.26 7.37 -5.25
C LEU A 70 -4.59 8.11 -5.38
N ALA A 71 -5.32 7.88 -6.47
CA ALA A 71 -6.60 8.54 -6.75
C ALA A 71 -7.69 8.14 -5.74
N ALA A 72 -7.79 6.86 -5.38
CA ALA A 72 -8.75 6.38 -4.40
C ALA A 72 -8.50 7.00 -3.02
N LEU A 73 -7.25 7.03 -2.56
CA LEU A 73 -6.89 7.69 -1.30
C LEU A 73 -7.13 9.20 -1.36
N TYR A 74 -6.84 9.86 -2.48
CA TYR A 74 -7.12 11.30 -2.62
C TYR A 74 -8.62 11.59 -2.56
N ARG A 75 -9.44 10.79 -3.25
CA ARG A 75 -10.91 10.99 -3.34
C ARG A 75 -11.64 10.64 -2.05
N TYR A 76 -11.26 9.54 -1.40
CA TYR A 76 -12.01 8.98 -0.27
C TYR A 76 -11.24 8.96 1.06
N GLY A 77 -9.92 9.13 1.03
CA GLY A 77 -9.06 8.87 2.18
C GLY A 77 -9.02 7.38 2.54
N GLY A 78 -8.47 7.08 3.71
CA GLY A 78 -8.43 5.72 4.26
C GLY A 78 -7.05 5.08 4.14
N ILE A 79 -7.03 3.77 3.96
CA ILE A 79 -5.81 2.96 3.96
C ILE A 79 -5.80 2.08 2.71
N TYR A 80 -4.69 2.11 1.99
CA TYR A 80 -4.37 1.20 0.91
C TYR A 80 -3.30 0.21 1.36
N LEU A 81 -3.47 -1.04 0.96
CA LEU A 81 -2.53 -2.14 1.18
C LEU A 81 -2.38 -2.90 -0.14
N ASP A 82 -1.15 -3.26 -0.51
CA ASP A 82 -0.95 -4.26 -1.56
C ASP A 82 -1.55 -5.61 -1.13
N SER A 83 -1.97 -6.41 -2.11
CA SER A 83 -2.62 -7.70 -1.85
C SER A 83 -1.71 -8.74 -1.19
N ASP A 84 -0.41 -8.50 -1.20
CA ASP A 84 0.64 -9.34 -0.60
C ASP A 84 1.12 -8.78 0.75
N ILE A 85 0.29 -7.97 1.41
CA ILE A 85 0.49 -7.48 2.77
C ILE A 85 -0.35 -8.29 3.76
N ILE A 86 0.29 -8.79 4.82
CA ILE A 86 -0.39 -9.30 6.01
C ILE A 86 -0.48 -8.18 7.05
N VAL A 87 -1.68 -8.00 7.60
CA VAL A 87 -1.93 -7.10 8.73
C VAL A 87 -1.66 -7.85 10.03
N LEU A 88 -0.66 -7.40 10.79
CA LEU A 88 -0.27 -8.00 12.07
C LEU A 88 -0.90 -7.29 13.27
N LYS A 89 -1.28 -6.01 13.10
CA LYS A 89 -1.87 -5.17 14.15
C LYS A 89 -2.97 -4.26 13.60
N PRO A 90 -3.89 -3.76 14.45
CA PRO A 90 -4.91 -2.82 14.02
C PRO A 90 -4.33 -1.55 13.39
N LEU A 91 -4.81 -1.18 12.20
CA LEU A 91 -4.30 -0.06 11.41
C LEU A 91 -4.88 1.31 11.80
N LYS A 92 -5.78 1.34 12.79
CA LYS A 92 -6.56 2.54 13.18
C LYS A 92 -5.72 3.74 13.64
N SER A 93 -4.45 3.54 13.97
CA SER A 93 -3.54 4.61 14.38
C SER A 93 -2.79 5.25 13.21
N LEU A 94 -2.85 4.66 12.01
CA LEU A 94 -2.19 5.22 10.84
C LEU A 94 -2.94 6.46 10.34
N ARG A 95 -2.19 7.53 10.07
CA ARG A 95 -2.72 8.78 9.53
C ARG A 95 -1.61 9.50 8.77
N ASN A 96 -1.92 9.85 7.53
CA ASN A 96 -0.99 10.44 6.57
C ASN A 96 0.38 9.74 6.54
N SER A 97 0.37 8.40 6.61
CA SER A 97 1.53 7.54 6.81
C SER A 97 1.99 6.89 5.50
N ILE A 98 3.30 6.85 5.31
CA ILE A 98 3.97 6.10 4.23
C ILE A 98 5.19 5.35 4.77
N GLY A 99 5.40 4.14 4.27
CA GLY A 99 6.53 3.30 4.69
C GLY A 99 7.85 3.68 4.03
N THR A 100 8.90 3.80 4.84
CA THR A 100 10.27 3.88 4.35
C THR A 100 10.77 2.48 4.01
N VAL A 101 11.32 2.25 2.81
CA VAL A 101 11.92 0.95 2.44
C VAL A 101 13.39 0.92 2.83
N LYS A 102 14.11 1.98 2.44
CA LYS A 102 15.53 2.16 2.74
C LYS A 102 15.70 3.46 3.50
N GLU A 103 16.28 3.41 4.69
CA GLU A 103 16.56 4.58 5.52
C GLU A 103 18.01 5.01 5.31
N VAL A 104 18.25 5.95 4.40
CA VAL A 104 19.57 6.56 4.20
C VAL A 104 19.36 8.06 4.10
N SER A 105 19.99 8.86 4.96
CA SER A 105 19.74 10.31 5.11
C SER A 105 19.47 11.06 3.80
N ARG A 106 20.28 10.84 2.75
CA ARG A 106 20.12 11.46 1.42
C ARG A 106 19.67 10.50 0.33
N GLY A 107 19.37 9.25 0.64
CA GLY A 107 19.02 8.19 -0.32
C GLY A 107 17.85 7.32 0.13
N SER A 108 17.00 7.85 1.03
CA SER A 108 15.82 7.14 1.48
C SER A 108 14.87 6.91 0.32
N SER A 109 14.25 5.74 0.30
CA SER A 109 13.20 5.38 -0.64
C SER A 109 11.94 4.97 0.11
N PHE A 110 10.80 5.24 -0.51
CA PHE A 110 9.49 4.98 0.08
C PHE A 110 8.69 4.02 -0.80
N SER A 111 7.76 3.30 -0.21
CA SER A 111 6.92 2.32 -0.92
C SER A 111 5.44 2.68 -0.83
N GLY A 112 4.71 2.39 -1.91
CA GLY A 112 3.27 2.50 -2.00
C GLY A 112 2.50 1.28 -1.48
N ALA A 113 3.20 0.26 -0.96
CA ALA A 113 2.58 -0.98 -0.54
C ALA A 113 1.69 -0.82 0.71
N VAL A 114 1.97 0.19 1.54
CA VAL A 114 1.12 0.61 2.67
C VAL A 114 1.06 2.13 2.68
N LEU A 115 -0.15 2.65 2.46
CA LEU A 115 -0.43 4.09 2.46
C LEU A 115 -1.68 4.36 3.29
N ALA A 116 -1.63 5.35 4.19
CA ALA A 116 -2.79 5.75 4.97
C ALA A 116 -2.92 7.26 4.92
N PHE A 117 -3.93 7.81 4.29
CA PHE A 117 -4.04 9.26 4.09
C PHE A 117 -5.46 9.75 4.28
N GLU A 118 -5.57 10.97 4.78
CA GLU A 118 -6.84 11.67 4.79
C GLU A 118 -7.26 12.05 3.38
N LYS A 119 -8.58 12.14 3.18
CA LYS A 119 -9.16 12.62 1.93
C LYS A 119 -8.55 13.98 1.59
N GLN A 120 -8.25 14.17 0.31
CA GLN A 120 -7.66 15.40 -0.24
C GLN A 120 -6.28 15.75 0.32
N SER A 121 -5.50 14.75 0.78
CA SER A 121 -4.13 14.96 1.24
C SER A 121 -3.29 15.78 0.23
N PRO A 122 -2.59 16.84 0.68
CA PRO A 122 -1.69 17.62 -0.17
C PRO A 122 -0.60 16.76 -0.81
N PHE A 123 -0.05 15.79 -0.07
CA PHE A 123 0.93 14.84 -0.61
C PHE A 123 0.40 14.07 -1.82
N LEU A 124 -0.80 13.50 -1.71
CA LEU A 124 -1.40 12.73 -2.80
C LEU A 124 -1.71 13.62 -4.01
N LEU A 125 -2.12 14.87 -3.79
CA LEU A 125 -2.30 15.83 -4.88
C LEU A 125 -0.98 16.12 -5.62
N GLU A 126 0.11 16.31 -4.89
CA GLU A 126 1.44 16.49 -5.49
C GLU A 126 1.90 15.23 -6.23
N CYS A 127 1.61 14.03 -5.72
CA CYS A 127 1.84 12.79 -6.44
C CYS A 127 1.05 12.71 -7.76
N LEU A 128 -0.23 13.08 -7.76
CA LEU A 128 -1.05 13.09 -8.97
C LEU A 128 -0.58 14.15 -9.98
N LYS A 129 -0.12 15.32 -9.51
CA LYS A 129 0.52 16.34 -10.36
C LYS A 129 1.82 15.83 -10.98
N GLU A 130 2.67 15.18 -10.19
CA GLU A 130 3.92 14.60 -10.67
C GLU A 130 3.66 13.45 -11.66
N TRP A 131 2.65 12.61 -11.40
CA TRP A 131 2.22 11.57 -12.32
C TRP A 131 1.90 12.18 -13.67
N TYR A 132 1.01 13.17 -13.71
CA TYR A 132 0.62 13.81 -14.95
C TYR A 132 1.80 14.44 -15.71
N SER A 133 2.75 15.08 -15.00
CA SER A 133 3.83 15.82 -15.63
C SER A 133 5.02 14.97 -16.07
N THR A 134 5.23 13.81 -15.45
CA THR A 134 6.42 12.98 -15.66
C THR A 134 6.12 11.54 -16.09
N TYR A 135 4.84 11.18 -16.33
CA TYR A 135 4.47 9.81 -16.68
C TYR A 135 5.33 9.24 -17.82
N ASP A 136 5.89 8.05 -17.58
CA ASP A 136 6.70 7.31 -18.55
C ASP A 136 6.24 5.85 -18.56
N ASP A 137 5.68 5.38 -19.68
CA ASP A 137 5.17 4.01 -19.81
C ASP A 137 6.27 2.95 -19.97
N THR A 138 7.51 3.37 -20.24
CA THR A 138 8.66 2.49 -20.42
C THR A 138 9.33 2.11 -19.09
N LEU A 139 9.14 2.90 -18.04
CA LEU A 139 9.81 2.74 -16.75
C LEU A 139 8.88 2.17 -15.67
N MET A 140 9.21 0.98 -15.18
CA MET A 140 8.36 0.19 -14.28
C MET A 140 8.07 0.84 -12.92
N GLN A 141 9.09 1.38 -12.23
CA GLN A 141 8.93 1.96 -10.88
C GLN A 141 8.77 3.48 -10.87
N TRP A 142 8.99 4.12 -12.03
CA TRP A 142 9.08 5.57 -12.18
C TRP A 142 7.81 6.30 -11.74
N ASN A 143 6.65 5.70 -12.02
CA ASN A 143 5.33 6.28 -11.74
C ASN A 143 4.78 5.91 -10.35
N GLY A 144 5.42 5.00 -9.62
CA GLY A 144 4.97 4.51 -8.32
C GLY A 144 5.92 4.94 -7.19
N ALA A 145 6.65 3.98 -6.63
CA ALA A 145 7.58 4.20 -5.52
C ALA A 145 8.62 5.31 -5.77
N GLU A 146 9.17 5.40 -6.99
CA GLU A 146 10.13 6.45 -7.31
C GLU A 146 9.45 7.83 -7.36
N LEU A 147 8.22 7.93 -7.86
CA LEU A 147 7.43 9.16 -7.86
C LEU A 147 7.20 9.66 -6.44
N MET A 148 6.70 8.81 -5.54
CA MET A 148 6.51 9.20 -4.13
C MET A 148 7.83 9.65 -3.49
N THR A 149 8.93 8.98 -3.82
CA THR A 149 10.26 9.34 -3.35
C THR A 149 10.71 10.71 -3.86
N ARG A 150 10.46 11.04 -5.13
CA ARG A 150 10.77 12.35 -5.72
C ARG A 150 9.90 13.45 -5.09
N VAL A 151 8.59 13.24 -4.93
CA VAL A 151 7.69 14.21 -4.28
C VAL A 151 8.16 14.54 -2.86
N ILE A 152 8.47 13.52 -2.05
CA ILE A 152 8.92 13.71 -0.65
C ILE A 152 10.25 14.48 -0.60
N ARG A 153 11.21 14.12 -1.46
CA ARG A 153 12.54 14.77 -1.49
C ARG A 153 12.45 16.22 -1.95
N ASN A 154 11.72 16.47 -3.04
CA ASN A 154 11.54 17.82 -3.58
C ASN A 154 10.87 18.77 -2.57
N HIS A 155 10.01 18.25 -1.68
CA HIS A 155 9.39 19.05 -0.62
C HIS A 155 10.25 19.18 0.64
N SER A 156 11.09 18.20 0.95
CA SER A 156 12.04 18.30 2.07
C SER A 156 13.13 19.34 1.82
N ASP A 157 13.45 19.58 0.54
CA ASP A 157 14.54 20.47 0.11
C ASP A 157 14.07 21.90 -0.28
N SER A 158 12.76 22.24 -0.18
CA SER A 158 12.23 23.52 -0.69
C SER A 158 11.42 24.39 0.30
N ASP A 159 11.40 25.69 -0.02
CA ASP A 159 10.81 26.89 0.63
C ASP A 159 9.84 26.69 1.82
N PRO A 160 10.12 27.26 3.02
CA PRO A 160 9.23 27.19 4.20
C PRO A 160 7.83 27.80 3.99
N ASN A 161 7.56 28.49 2.88
CA ASN A 161 6.24 29.01 2.53
C ASN A 161 5.36 28.02 1.73
N ARG A 162 5.86 26.84 1.35
CA ARG A 162 5.03 25.81 0.71
C ARG A 162 4.11 25.12 1.72
N GLU A 163 2.92 24.73 1.24
CA GLU A 163 2.00 23.93 2.03
C GLU A 163 2.70 22.65 2.51
N HIS A 164 2.58 22.37 3.81
CA HIS A 164 3.19 21.18 4.39
C HIS A 164 2.48 19.95 3.84
N LEU A 165 3.26 18.96 3.38
CA LEU A 165 2.69 17.71 2.85
C LEU A 165 1.98 16.85 3.92
N GLU A 166 2.13 17.22 5.20
CA GLU A 166 1.55 16.54 6.37
C GLU A 166 1.80 15.01 6.38
N ILE A 167 3.05 14.58 6.15
CA ILE A 167 3.41 13.15 6.05
C ILE A 167 4.07 12.63 7.32
N GLN A 168 3.65 11.45 7.76
CA GLN A 168 4.32 10.61 8.74
C GLN A 168 5.14 9.53 8.03
N LEU A 169 6.47 9.60 8.17
CA LEU A 169 7.37 8.58 7.64
C LEU A 169 7.49 7.43 8.64
N GLU A 170 6.91 6.28 8.28
CA GLU A 170 6.97 5.09 9.10
C GLU A 170 8.30 4.36 8.91
N PRO A 171 8.94 3.89 10.01
CA PRO A 171 10.15 3.10 9.92
C PRO A 171 9.95 1.84 9.07
N SER A 172 11.01 1.41 8.39
CA SER A 172 10.96 0.22 7.53
C SER A 172 10.47 -1.00 8.30
N PHE A 173 10.94 -1.21 9.53
CA PHE A 173 10.53 -2.36 10.34
C PHE A 173 9.03 -2.37 10.73
N THR A 174 8.37 -1.21 10.71
CA THR A 174 6.93 -1.10 11.01
C THR A 174 6.10 -1.76 9.93
N PHE A 175 6.45 -1.60 8.65
CA PHE A 175 5.67 -2.16 7.53
C PHE A 175 6.34 -3.31 6.79
N TYR A 176 7.67 -3.28 6.74
CA TYR A 176 8.54 -4.14 5.95
C TYR A 176 9.65 -4.76 6.83
N PRO A 177 9.31 -5.55 7.85
CA PRO A 177 10.29 -6.08 8.81
C PRO A 177 11.40 -6.95 8.20
N ILE A 178 11.15 -7.49 7.00
CA ILE A 178 12.14 -8.21 6.20
C ILE A 178 12.17 -7.54 4.83
N ASN A 179 13.36 -7.13 4.40
CA ASN A 179 13.54 -6.49 3.11
C ASN A 179 13.44 -7.51 1.96
N SER A 180 13.21 -7.01 0.76
CA SER A 180 13.08 -7.81 -0.46
C SER A 180 14.31 -8.64 -0.82
N THR A 181 15.51 -8.25 -0.37
CA THR A 181 16.75 -8.99 -0.66
C THR A 181 16.97 -10.19 0.25
N ASP A 182 16.39 -10.18 1.46
CA ASP A 182 16.58 -11.24 2.46
C ASP A 182 15.37 -12.18 2.56
N ILE A 183 14.20 -11.78 2.06
CA ILE A 183 12.92 -12.50 2.27
C ILE A 183 12.96 -13.98 1.89
N ASN A 184 13.63 -14.34 0.78
CA ASN A 184 13.69 -15.73 0.30
C ASN A 184 14.28 -16.70 1.33
N ARG A 185 15.20 -16.25 2.19
CA ARG A 185 15.83 -17.11 3.22
C ARG A 185 14.83 -17.61 4.25
N TYR A 186 13.74 -16.89 4.43
CA TYR A 186 12.76 -17.15 5.48
C TYR A 186 11.61 -18.05 5.02
N PHE A 187 11.65 -18.52 3.76
CA PHE A 187 10.76 -19.54 3.21
C PHE A 187 11.21 -20.97 3.53
N SER A 188 12.49 -21.19 3.86
CA SER A 188 12.99 -22.52 4.24
C SER A 188 13.00 -22.75 5.74
N GLU A 189 12.95 -24.01 6.15
CA GLU A 189 13.10 -24.41 7.55
C GLU A 189 14.53 -24.09 8.04
N PRO A 190 14.70 -23.58 9.27
CA PRO A 190 16.02 -23.44 9.89
C PRO A 190 16.79 -24.77 9.94
N ASN A 191 17.99 -24.76 9.37
CA ASN A 191 18.87 -25.94 9.25
C ASN A 191 19.66 -26.24 10.53
N SER A 192 19.60 -25.36 11.54
CA SER A 192 20.31 -25.53 12.81
C SER A 192 19.53 -24.97 14.00
N THR A 193 19.86 -25.42 15.21
CA THR A 193 19.28 -24.87 16.45
C THR A 193 19.56 -23.38 16.62
N ALA A 194 20.74 -22.91 16.19
CA ALA A 194 21.10 -21.50 16.28
C ALA A 194 20.26 -20.63 15.32
N GLU A 195 20.10 -21.07 14.07
CA GLU A 195 19.25 -20.39 13.08
C GLU A 195 17.78 -20.40 13.52
N ARG A 196 17.31 -21.52 14.08
CA ARG A 196 15.95 -21.62 14.64
C ARG A 196 15.71 -20.59 15.73
N ALA A 197 16.65 -20.44 16.67
CA ALA A 197 16.58 -19.42 17.72
C ALA A 197 16.58 -17.99 17.15
N GLN A 198 17.31 -17.74 16.06
CA GLN A 198 17.29 -16.45 15.36
C GLN A 198 15.93 -16.18 14.70
N HIS A 199 15.35 -17.18 14.03
CA HIS A 199 14.02 -17.07 13.43
C HIS A 199 12.95 -16.86 14.51
N ASP A 200 13.04 -17.53 15.66
CA ASP A 200 12.12 -17.35 16.79
C ASP A 200 12.19 -15.94 17.40
N ALA A 201 13.41 -15.41 17.56
CA ALA A 201 13.61 -14.06 18.03
C ALA A 201 13.08 -13.02 17.03
N LEU A 202 13.31 -13.23 15.73
CA LEU A 202 12.80 -12.37 14.67
C LEU A 202 11.27 -12.43 14.59
N PHE A 203 10.67 -13.63 14.63
CA PHE A 203 9.22 -13.82 14.67
C PHE A 203 8.59 -13.04 15.82
N SER A 204 9.13 -13.19 17.03
CA SER A 204 8.64 -12.47 18.22
C SER A 204 8.76 -10.96 18.05
N ARG A 205 9.87 -10.48 17.47
CA ARG A 205 10.08 -9.06 17.21
C ARG A 205 9.09 -8.51 16.18
N ILE A 206 8.82 -9.26 15.10
CA ILE A 206 7.85 -8.89 14.06
C ILE A 206 6.47 -8.71 14.69
N LEU A 207 5.98 -9.69 15.45
CA LEU A 207 4.66 -9.61 16.10
C LEU A 207 4.57 -8.45 17.11
N ASN A 208 5.67 -8.19 17.83
CA ASN A 208 5.70 -7.15 18.87
C ASN A 208 5.83 -5.73 18.31
N TYR A 209 6.48 -5.52 17.17
CA TYR A 209 6.82 -4.17 16.70
C TYR A 209 6.29 -3.82 15.31
N SER A 210 6.06 -4.79 14.44
CA SER A 210 5.55 -4.52 13.08
C SER A 210 4.03 -4.44 13.08
N THR A 211 3.51 -3.57 12.23
CA THR A 211 2.07 -3.40 11.97
C THR A 211 1.64 -4.26 10.79
N THR A 212 2.52 -4.41 9.81
CA THR A 212 2.31 -5.26 8.64
C THR A 212 3.53 -6.11 8.33
N PHE A 213 3.35 -7.08 7.44
CA PHE A 213 4.40 -7.88 6.83
C PHE A 213 4.19 -7.94 5.31
N HIS A 214 5.23 -7.68 4.54
CA HIS A 214 5.17 -7.67 3.07
C HIS A 214 5.87 -8.90 2.49
N PHE A 215 5.17 -9.64 1.62
CA PHE A 215 5.69 -10.86 1.01
C PHE A 215 6.62 -10.60 -0.17
N TRP A 216 6.57 -9.41 -0.77
CA TRP A 216 7.32 -9.10 -1.99
C TRP A 216 7.01 -10.10 -3.11
N ASN A 217 5.73 -10.26 -3.46
CA ASN A 217 5.26 -11.35 -4.32
C ASN A 217 5.88 -11.34 -5.74
N SER A 218 6.38 -10.18 -6.19
CA SER A 218 7.20 -10.09 -7.42
C SER A 218 8.47 -10.95 -7.38
N ILE A 219 8.96 -11.27 -6.18
CA ILE A 219 10.14 -12.10 -5.90
C ILE A 219 9.71 -13.49 -5.42
N THR A 220 8.69 -13.55 -4.57
CA THR A 220 8.36 -14.76 -3.80
C THR A 220 7.20 -15.58 -4.37
N SER A 221 6.53 -15.14 -5.43
CA SER A 221 5.34 -15.81 -6.01
C SER A 221 5.54 -17.26 -6.45
N SER A 222 6.78 -17.69 -6.69
CA SER A 222 7.11 -19.08 -7.04
C SER A 222 7.53 -19.95 -5.86
N LEU A 223 7.61 -19.37 -4.66
CA LEU A 223 8.07 -20.05 -3.45
C LEU A 223 6.88 -20.55 -2.65
N VAL A 224 6.99 -21.80 -2.17
CA VAL A 224 6.07 -22.36 -1.18
C VAL A 224 6.82 -22.40 0.15
N PRO A 225 6.32 -21.76 1.23
CA PRO A 225 6.96 -21.82 2.54
C PRO A 225 7.06 -23.27 3.03
N GLU A 226 8.27 -23.70 3.40
CA GLU A 226 8.50 -24.98 4.06
C GLU A 226 7.88 -24.99 5.45
N SER A 227 7.57 -26.18 5.96
CA SER A 227 7.07 -26.35 7.32
C SER A 227 8.05 -25.81 8.36
N ASN A 228 7.52 -25.09 9.36
CA ASN A 228 8.27 -24.39 10.41
C ASN A 228 9.17 -23.23 9.91
N SER A 229 9.11 -22.86 8.64
CA SER A 229 9.76 -21.64 8.15
C SER A 229 9.17 -20.40 8.84
N LEU A 230 9.94 -19.30 8.86
CA LEU A 230 9.46 -18.06 9.47
C LEU A 230 8.23 -17.52 8.73
N VAL A 231 8.22 -17.61 7.40
CA VAL A 231 7.11 -17.14 6.56
C VAL A 231 5.85 -17.98 6.76
N GLU A 232 5.97 -19.32 6.82
CA GLU A 232 4.83 -20.20 7.12
C GLU A 232 4.19 -19.84 8.47
N ARG A 233 5.02 -19.61 9.50
CA ARG A 233 4.56 -19.22 10.83
C ARG A 233 3.85 -17.87 10.85
N ILE A 234 4.29 -16.90 10.03
CA ILE A 234 3.64 -15.59 9.90
C ILE A 234 2.29 -15.72 9.19
N LEU A 235 2.23 -16.47 8.08
CA LEU A 235 0.99 -16.76 7.34
C LEU A 235 -0.07 -17.36 8.25
N ASN A 236 0.33 -18.34 9.07
CA ASN A 236 -0.59 -19.11 9.90
C ASN A 236 -0.93 -18.45 11.24
N HIS A 237 -0.30 -17.32 11.60
CA HIS A 237 -0.52 -16.71 12.92
C HIS A 237 -1.94 -16.14 13.10
N TYR A 238 -2.52 -15.54 12.06
CA TYR A 238 -3.88 -14.98 12.05
C TYR A 238 -4.71 -15.53 10.89
N CYS A 239 -4.43 -16.76 10.49
CA CYS A 239 -5.02 -17.36 9.30
C CYS A 239 -6.53 -17.57 9.46
N LEU A 240 -7.30 -17.02 8.50
CA LEU A 240 -8.76 -17.07 8.48
C LEU A 240 -9.28 -18.40 7.89
N HIS A 241 -8.55 -18.94 6.91
CA HIS A 241 -8.81 -20.24 6.28
C HIS A 241 -7.53 -21.06 6.23
N CYS A 242 -7.32 -21.86 7.27
CA CYS A 242 -6.17 -22.75 7.36
C CYS A 242 -6.64 -24.12 6.90
N LEU A 243 -6.71 -24.28 5.58
CA LEU A 243 -6.57 -25.62 5.05
C LEU A 243 -5.08 -25.93 5.16
N ASP A 244 -4.73 -27.04 5.80
CA ASP A 244 -3.34 -27.51 5.84
C ASP A 244 -2.75 -27.32 4.45
N VAL A 245 -1.63 -26.61 4.36
CA VAL A 245 -0.95 -26.33 3.09
C VAL A 245 -0.53 -27.70 2.52
N LEU A 246 -1.34 -28.24 1.61
CA LEU A 246 -1.15 -29.54 0.96
C LEU A 246 -0.30 -29.38 -0.30
#